data_AF-A0A1Y3WTU6-F1
#
_entry.id   AF-A0A1Y3WTU6-F1
#
_cell.length_a   1.000
_cell.length_b   1.000
_cell.length_c   1.000
_cell.angle_alpha   90.00
_cell.angle_beta   90.00
_cell.angle_gamma   90.00
#
_symmetry.space_group_name_H-M   'P 1'
#
loop_
_entity.id
_entity.type
_entity.pdbx_description
1 polymer ?
#
loop_
_entity_poly.entity_id
_entity_poly.type
_entity_poly.pdbx_seq_one_letter_code
_entity_poly.pdbx_strand_id
1 'polypeptide(L)'
;MPITYEEFVKVAERLSNIKKHGTCLEGNAKNFRVILRSKGIYLVGSVATFLYGTNLHTLTNDEIPLAIYKLGEILGLDLFKAQVVSLDLAQTYHTCENPAFYFDCLGVHPTLDRHTKIGSLYYGFRTDRRRILPKQLCFYDKNAEIKSRGHQVVEDRYLLRYELRLRKQLQKQLNLESPVTADMLMDEGFFNSLLRFYQSEYLAIKKEPYYIGVIDLKKTGTPTQTCDLLLAKLLVDRLQKSPDFLNELYTKVKSYSIYKQSVYYKRLKERFEDLLGKYAFNEPNDLIKELDRKILLS
;
A
#
# COMPACT_ATOMS: atom_id res chain seq x y z
N MET A 1 2.47 29.96 5.46
CA MET A 1 2.57 31.40 5.73
C MET A 1 3.59 32.00 4.76
N PRO A 2 3.39 33.25 4.28
CA PRO A 2 4.44 33.96 3.56
C PRO A 2 5.67 34.04 4.46
N ILE A 3 6.85 33.73 3.92
CA ILE A 3 8.11 33.88 4.65
C ILE A 3 8.67 35.27 4.42
N THR A 4 9.28 35.83 5.45
CA THR A 4 10.06 37.06 5.34
C THR A 4 11.31 36.80 4.48
N TYR A 5 11.85 37.86 3.88
CA TYR A 5 13.11 37.76 3.14
C TYR A 5 14.27 37.30 4.05
N GLU A 6 14.25 37.71 5.31
CA GLU A 6 15.25 37.31 6.30
C GLU A 6 15.19 35.81 6.61
N GLU A 7 13.99 35.25 6.84
CA GLU A 7 13.81 33.80 7.00
C GLU A 7 14.23 33.03 5.75
N PHE A 8 13.93 33.58 4.55
CA PHE A 8 14.36 32.98 3.29
C PHE A 8 15.88 32.83 3.23
N VAL A 9 16.63 33.90 3.52
CA VAL A 9 18.10 33.90 3.49
C VAL A 9 18.66 32.97 4.55
N LYS A 10 18.19 33.07 5.81
CA LYS A 10 18.62 32.22 6.92
C LYS A 10 18.47 30.73 6.64
N VAL A 11 17.31 30.33 6.07
CA VAL A 11 17.08 28.94 5.72
C VAL A 11 17.95 28.52 4.54
N ALA A 12 18.11 29.38 3.52
CA ALA A 12 18.92 29.08 2.35
C ALA A 12 20.39 28.79 2.70
N GLU A 13 20.98 29.52 3.64
CA GLU A 13 22.36 29.32 4.13
C GLU A 13 22.58 27.96 4.80
N ARG A 14 21.51 27.32 5.29
CA ARG A 14 21.55 26.02 5.97
C ARG A 14 21.35 24.83 5.02
N LEU A 15 21.15 25.09 3.72
CA LEU A 15 20.91 24.04 2.72
C LEU A 15 22.19 23.61 2.01
N SER A 16 22.24 22.33 1.67
CA SER A 16 23.23 21.76 0.76
C SER A 16 22.65 21.55 -0.64
N ASN A 17 23.51 21.38 -1.65
CA ASN A 17 23.10 21.04 -3.02
C ASN A 17 22.08 22.00 -3.64
N ILE A 18 22.29 23.30 -3.44
CA ILE A 18 21.35 24.36 -3.82
C ILE A 18 21.22 24.47 -5.35
N LYS A 19 19.97 24.58 -5.82
CA LYS A 19 19.58 24.82 -7.21
C LYS A 19 18.59 25.99 -7.25
N LYS A 20 18.76 26.87 -8.24
CA LYS A 20 17.87 28.02 -8.46
C LYS A 20 17.02 27.81 -9.70
N HIS A 21 15.72 27.99 -9.57
CA HIS A 21 14.73 27.87 -10.64
C HIS A 21 13.84 29.12 -10.67
N GLY A 22 14.29 30.17 -11.36
CA GLY A 22 13.63 31.47 -11.37
C GLY A 22 13.59 32.08 -9.96
N THR A 23 12.39 32.26 -9.41
CA THR A 23 12.14 32.76 -8.04
C THR A 23 12.08 31.66 -6.98
N CYS A 24 12.31 30.40 -7.36
CA CYS A 24 12.36 29.26 -6.46
C CYS A 24 13.80 28.86 -6.18
N LEU A 25 14.11 28.56 -4.91
CA LEU A 25 15.37 27.94 -4.49
C LEU A 25 15.06 26.56 -3.93
N GLU A 26 15.80 25.55 -4.37
CA GLU A 26 15.68 24.16 -3.90
C GLU A 26 17.03 23.71 -3.35
N GLY A 27 17.03 23.03 -2.22
CA GLY A 27 18.24 22.44 -1.64
C GLY A 27 17.88 21.30 -0.69
N ASN A 28 18.86 20.80 0.04
CA ASN A 28 18.70 19.65 0.93
C ASN A 28 19.11 19.99 2.37
N ALA A 29 18.26 19.62 3.32
CA ALA A 29 18.58 19.51 4.73
C ALA A 29 18.58 18.01 5.08
N LYS A 30 19.76 17.40 5.15
CA LYS A 30 19.92 15.94 5.22
C LYS A 30 19.17 15.24 4.07
N ASN A 31 18.23 14.34 4.36
CA ASN A 31 17.40 13.65 3.35
C ASN A 31 16.11 14.41 2.99
N PHE A 32 15.86 15.58 3.59
CA PHE A 32 14.73 16.42 3.24
C PHE A 32 15.11 17.36 2.11
N ARG A 33 14.33 17.31 1.03
CA ARG A 33 14.30 18.34 0.02
C ARG A 33 13.54 19.55 0.55
N VAL A 34 14.18 20.71 0.52
CA VAL A 34 13.65 22.00 0.95
C VAL A 34 13.44 22.88 -0.26
N ILE A 35 12.21 23.38 -0.44
CA ILE A 35 11.83 24.23 -1.56
C ILE A 35 11.37 25.57 -1.00
N LEU A 36 12.15 26.61 -1.23
CA LEU A 36 11.87 27.99 -0.84
C LEU A 36 11.17 28.73 -1.98
N ARG A 37 10.00 29.30 -1.70
CA ARG A 37 9.22 30.12 -2.63
C ARG A 37 8.69 31.35 -1.89
N SER A 38 8.30 32.39 -2.62
CA SER A 38 7.67 33.57 -2.03
C SER A 38 6.43 33.26 -1.19
N LYS A 39 5.72 32.17 -1.49
CA LYS A 39 4.52 31.73 -0.77
C LYS A 39 4.81 30.89 0.49
N GLY A 40 6.06 30.48 0.72
CA GLY A 40 6.45 29.68 1.89
C GLY A 40 7.55 28.65 1.60
N ILE A 41 7.83 27.84 2.63
CA ILE A 41 8.83 26.77 2.64
C ILE A 41 8.12 25.42 2.56
N TYR A 42 8.57 24.56 1.67
CA TYR A 42 8.06 23.19 1.55
C TYR A 42 9.16 22.19 1.87
N LEU A 43 8.85 21.27 2.77
CA LEU A 43 9.75 20.19 3.19
C LEU A 43 9.20 18.86 2.66
N VAL A 44 10.03 18.09 1.96
CA VAL A 44 9.67 16.78 1.43
C VAL A 44 10.77 15.79 1.76
N GLY A 45 10.48 14.80 2.58
CA GLY A 45 11.45 13.80 3.01
C GLY A 45 10.83 12.70 3.85
N SER A 46 11.66 11.76 4.30
CA SER A 46 11.25 10.67 5.18
C SER A 46 11.79 10.92 6.58
N VAL A 47 10.89 11.02 7.56
CA VAL A 47 11.23 11.20 8.97
C VAL A 47 12.03 10.00 9.50
N ALA A 48 11.67 8.78 9.10
CA ALA A 48 12.41 7.57 9.49
C ALA A 48 13.85 7.58 8.96
N THR A 49 14.05 7.91 7.68
CA THR A 49 15.40 8.02 7.11
C THR A 49 16.21 9.16 7.72
N PHE A 50 15.55 10.23 8.17
CA PHE A 50 16.24 11.32 8.86
C PHE A 50 16.82 10.88 10.21
N LEU A 51 16.08 10.10 11.00
CA LEU A 51 16.55 9.60 12.29
C LEU A 51 17.51 8.40 12.16
N TYR A 52 17.22 7.47 11.25
CA TYR A 52 17.85 6.15 11.22
C TYR A 52 18.73 5.90 9.99
N GLY A 53 18.82 6.85 9.05
CA GLY A 53 19.52 6.69 7.77
C GLY A 53 18.83 5.73 6.79
N THR A 54 17.85 4.96 7.23
CA THR A 54 17.02 4.06 6.41
C THR A 54 15.54 4.25 6.73
N ASN A 55 14.64 3.75 5.89
CA ASN A 55 13.20 3.76 6.17
C ASN A 55 12.68 2.38 6.65
N LEU A 56 13.56 1.51 7.14
CA LEU A 56 13.18 0.19 7.63
C LEU A 56 12.53 0.24 9.01
N HIS A 57 13.04 1.12 9.87
CA HIS A 57 12.49 1.36 11.19
C HIS A 57 11.13 2.06 11.09
N THR A 58 10.11 1.47 11.72
CA THR A 58 8.82 2.13 11.92
C THR A 58 8.95 3.07 13.12
N LEU A 59 8.62 4.34 12.90
CA LEU A 59 8.73 5.35 13.95
C LEU A 59 7.75 5.09 15.09
N THR A 60 8.19 5.30 16.32
CA THR A 60 7.29 5.38 17.48
C THR A 60 6.66 6.77 17.58
N ASN A 61 5.58 6.88 18.36
CA ASN A 61 4.94 8.18 18.62
C ASN A 61 5.90 9.19 19.23
N ASP A 62 6.81 8.76 20.10
CA ASP A 62 7.79 9.64 20.75
C ASP A 62 8.92 10.11 19.80
N GLU A 63 9.20 9.32 18.76
CA GLU A 63 10.25 9.64 17.78
C GLU A 63 9.80 10.72 16.77
N ILE A 64 8.51 10.83 16.50
CA ILE A 64 7.95 11.83 15.57
C ILE A 64 8.24 13.27 16.06
N PRO A 65 7.90 13.67 17.30
CA PRO A 65 8.27 14.97 17.87
C PRO A 65 9.77 15.24 17.80
N LEU A 66 10.58 14.25 18.16
CA LEU A 66 12.03 14.39 18.18
C LEU A 66 12.59 14.68 16.78
N ALA A 67 12.07 14.02 15.75
CA ALA A 67 12.48 14.26 14.39
C ALA A 67 12.06 15.64 13.86
N ILE A 68 10.82 16.06 14.16
CA ILE A 68 10.32 17.38 13.79
C ILE A 68 11.16 18.48 14.46
N TYR A 69 11.44 18.34 15.76
CA TYR A 69 12.28 19.25 16.51
C TYR A 69 13.69 19.34 15.92
N LYS A 70 14.38 18.20 15.72
CA LYS A 70 15.74 18.18 15.15
C LYS A 70 15.80 18.78 13.74
N LEU A 71 14.77 18.54 12.92
CA LEU A 71 14.68 19.16 11.59
C LEU A 71 14.46 20.67 11.70
N GLY A 72 13.65 21.12 12.66
CA GLY A 72 13.43 22.52 12.98
C GLY A 72 14.71 23.23 13.41
N GLU A 73 15.50 22.63 14.30
CA GLU A 73 16.80 23.16 14.75
C GLU A 73 17.77 23.35 13.58
N ILE A 74 17.88 22.35 12.68
CA ILE A 74 18.72 22.42 11.48
C ILE A 74 18.30 23.62 10.61
N LEU A 75 16.99 23.83 10.42
CA LEU A 75 16.46 24.86 9.55
C LEU A 75 16.33 26.23 10.23
N GLY A 76 16.32 26.27 11.56
CA GLY A 76 16.05 27.47 12.35
C GLY A 76 14.58 27.87 12.31
N LEU A 77 13.68 26.89 12.25
CA LEU A 77 12.24 27.07 12.11
C LEU A 77 11.50 26.27 13.18
N ASP A 78 10.44 26.85 13.75
CA ASP A 78 9.44 26.06 14.48
C ASP A 78 8.56 25.31 13.46
N LEU A 79 8.71 23.98 13.44
CA LEU A 79 7.97 23.11 12.53
C LEU A 79 6.71 22.53 13.15
N PHE A 80 6.46 22.69 14.45
CA PHE A 80 5.31 22.07 15.11
C PHE A 80 3.98 22.63 14.57
N LYS A 81 3.93 23.90 14.20
CA LYS A 81 2.75 24.54 13.57
C LYS A 81 2.75 24.44 12.05
N ALA A 82 3.71 23.75 11.44
CA ALA A 82 3.75 23.59 10.00
C ALA A 82 2.58 22.74 9.49
N GLN A 83 1.97 23.17 8.38
CA GLN A 83 0.88 22.42 7.76
C GLN A 83 1.42 21.14 7.07
N VAL A 84 0.83 19.99 7.42
CA VAL A 84 1.08 18.71 6.76
C VAL A 84 0.20 18.60 5.52
N VAL A 85 0.82 18.74 4.35
CA VAL A 85 0.11 18.70 3.05
C VAL A 85 0.02 17.29 2.44
N SER A 86 0.86 16.38 2.93
CA SER A 86 0.96 14.99 2.50
C SER A 86 1.57 14.14 3.60
N LEU A 87 1.09 12.92 3.73
CA LEU A 87 1.54 11.95 4.73
C LEU A 87 1.63 10.55 4.11
N ASP A 88 2.68 9.81 4.44
CA ASP A 88 2.79 8.37 4.17
C ASP A 88 2.81 7.63 5.49
N LEU A 89 1.77 6.82 5.72
CA LEU A 89 1.74 5.84 6.81
C LEU A 89 2.24 4.53 6.24
N ALA A 90 3.27 3.95 6.87
CA ALA A 90 3.90 2.77 6.33
C ALA A 90 4.48 1.87 7.41
N GLN A 91 4.32 0.57 7.23
CA GLN A 91 4.91 -0.43 8.09
C GLN A 91 5.48 -1.57 7.26
N THR A 92 6.60 -2.11 7.73
CA THR A 92 7.23 -3.29 7.13
C THR A 92 6.91 -4.49 8.00
N TYR A 93 6.37 -5.53 7.40
CA TYR A 93 5.99 -6.78 8.05
C TYR A 93 6.92 -7.90 7.62
N HIS A 94 7.42 -8.66 8.58
CA HIS A 94 8.04 -9.96 8.30
C HIS A 94 6.94 -10.93 7.88
N THR A 95 7.10 -11.63 6.77
CA THR A 95 6.14 -12.61 6.26
C THR A 95 6.74 -14.01 6.20
N CYS A 96 5.94 -15.07 6.35
CA CYS A 96 6.43 -16.44 6.20
C CYS A 96 6.75 -16.80 4.75
N GLU A 97 6.07 -16.16 3.80
CA GLU A 97 6.23 -16.38 2.37
C GLU A 97 6.70 -15.13 1.61
N ASN A 98 7.07 -15.32 0.34
CA ASN A 98 7.44 -14.23 -0.55
C ASN A 98 6.28 -13.22 -0.68
N PRO A 99 6.51 -11.89 -0.60
CA PRO A 99 5.46 -10.88 -0.69
C PRO A 99 4.57 -11.00 -1.93
N ALA A 100 5.11 -11.51 -3.04
CA ALA A 100 4.35 -11.73 -4.27
C ALA A 100 3.10 -12.62 -4.06
N PHE A 101 3.19 -13.65 -3.21
CA PHE A 101 2.06 -14.54 -2.94
C PHE A 101 0.90 -13.82 -2.23
N TYR A 102 1.22 -12.90 -1.32
CA TYR A 102 0.20 -12.10 -0.63
C TYR A 102 -0.53 -11.15 -1.58
N PHE A 103 0.16 -10.63 -2.61
CA PHE A 103 -0.46 -9.71 -3.56
C PHE A 103 -1.57 -10.38 -4.37
N ASP A 104 -1.45 -11.67 -4.63
CA ASP A 104 -2.47 -12.46 -5.33
C ASP A 104 -3.71 -12.73 -4.46
N CYS A 105 -3.57 -12.69 -3.12
CA CYS A 105 -4.69 -12.77 -2.17
C CYS A 105 -5.40 -11.42 -1.95
N LEU A 106 -4.76 -10.30 -2.30
CA LEU A 106 -5.32 -8.96 -2.19
C LEU A 106 -6.08 -8.60 -3.48
N GLY A 107 -7.41 -8.75 -3.43
CA GLY A 107 -8.34 -8.53 -4.54
C GLY A 107 -8.70 -7.07 -4.77
N VAL A 108 -9.93 -6.79 -5.19
CA VAL A 108 -10.37 -5.44 -5.57
C VAL A 108 -10.62 -4.54 -4.35
N HIS A 109 -10.32 -3.24 -4.49
CA HIS A 109 -10.71 -2.21 -3.53
C HIS A 109 -11.95 -1.46 -4.08
N PRO A 110 -12.93 -1.07 -3.24
CA PRO A 110 -14.21 -0.51 -3.71
C PRO A 110 -14.09 0.77 -4.53
N THR A 111 -13.05 1.57 -4.29
CA THR A 111 -12.91 2.91 -4.90
C THR A 111 -11.56 3.16 -5.57
N LEU A 112 -10.63 2.21 -5.52
CA LEU A 112 -9.28 2.40 -6.02
C LEU A 112 -8.93 1.27 -6.99
N ASP A 113 -8.54 1.65 -8.21
CA ASP A 113 -8.15 0.69 -9.23
C ASP A 113 -6.91 -0.10 -8.81
N ARG A 114 -6.97 -1.42 -8.98
CA ARG A 114 -5.90 -2.37 -8.64
C ARG A 114 -4.92 -2.50 -9.81
N HIS A 115 -3.63 -2.35 -9.53
CA HIS A 115 -2.56 -2.50 -10.53
C HIS A 115 -1.36 -3.24 -9.95
N THR A 116 -0.93 -4.28 -10.65
CA THR A 116 0.27 -5.04 -10.30
C THR A 116 1.45 -4.60 -11.15
N LYS A 117 2.63 -4.60 -10.55
CA LYS A 117 3.95 -4.46 -11.19
C LYS A 117 4.84 -5.54 -10.60
N ILE A 118 5.92 -5.92 -11.28
CA ILE A 118 6.89 -6.91 -10.78
C ILE A 118 7.29 -6.56 -9.33
N GLY A 119 6.94 -7.43 -8.38
CA GLY A 119 7.22 -7.28 -6.95
C GLY A 119 6.43 -6.19 -6.22
N SER A 120 5.34 -5.66 -6.79
CA SER A 120 4.52 -4.63 -6.14
C SER A 120 3.04 -4.65 -6.58
N LEU A 121 2.16 -4.27 -5.67
CA LEU A 121 0.73 -4.10 -5.87
C LEU A 121 0.33 -2.67 -5.45
N TYR A 122 -0.40 -1.99 -6.32
CA TYR A 122 -0.88 -0.63 -6.11
C TYR A 122 -2.40 -0.58 -6.19
N TYR A 123 -3.00 0.19 -5.30
CA TYR A 123 -4.39 0.64 -5.43
C TYR A 123 -4.40 2.15 -5.63
N GLY A 124 -5.04 2.61 -6.70
CA GLY A 124 -4.93 3.99 -7.16
C GLY A 124 -3.60 4.19 -7.89
N PHE A 125 -3.51 3.71 -9.14
CA PHE A 125 -2.32 3.84 -9.97
C PHE A 125 -2.42 5.02 -10.94
N ARG A 126 -1.28 5.65 -11.21
CA ARG A 126 -1.21 6.81 -12.09
C ARG A 126 -1.03 6.34 -13.54
N THR A 127 -2.04 6.52 -14.38
CA THR A 127 -1.88 6.38 -15.84
C THR A 127 -1.22 7.62 -16.45
N ASP A 128 -1.39 8.79 -15.82
CA ASP A 128 -0.77 10.07 -16.22
C ASP A 128 0.26 10.56 -15.17
N ARG A 129 1.48 10.81 -15.65
CA ARG A 129 2.61 11.36 -14.87
C ARG A 129 2.33 12.76 -14.30
N ARG A 130 1.32 13.49 -14.78
CA ARG A 130 0.91 14.80 -14.25
C ARG A 130 -0.19 14.72 -13.18
N ARG A 131 -0.96 13.62 -13.13
CA ARG A 131 -2.06 13.46 -12.16
C ARG A 131 -1.58 12.86 -10.85
N ILE A 132 -1.43 13.67 -9.81
CA ILE A 132 -1.19 13.17 -8.43
C ILE A 132 -2.53 12.68 -7.87
N LEU A 133 -2.61 11.40 -7.54
CA LEU A 133 -3.77 10.80 -6.90
C LEU A 133 -3.83 11.19 -5.42
N PRO A 134 -5.01 11.54 -4.89
CA PRO A 134 -5.11 11.96 -3.50
C PRO A 134 -4.79 10.85 -2.49
N LYS A 135 -5.15 9.62 -2.81
CA LYS A 135 -4.95 8.43 -1.98
C LYS A 135 -4.38 7.30 -2.84
N GLN A 136 -3.41 6.57 -2.29
CA GLN A 136 -2.84 5.39 -2.92
C GLN A 136 -2.45 4.37 -1.84
N LEU A 137 -2.74 3.09 -2.08
CA LEU A 137 -2.21 1.98 -1.28
C LEU A 137 -1.07 1.31 -2.05
N CYS A 138 0.02 0.99 -1.37
CA CYS A 138 1.16 0.31 -1.97
C CYS A 138 1.56 -0.89 -1.14
N PHE A 139 1.65 -2.06 -1.75
CA PHE A 139 2.25 -3.25 -1.18
C PHE A 139 3.45 -3.64 -2.03
N TYR A 140 4.61 -3.91 -1.44
CA TYR A 140 5.78 -4.31 -2.22
C TYR A 140 6.79 -5.13 -1.40
N ASP A 141 7.62 -5.88 -2.14
CA ASP A 141 8.76 -6.59 -1.57
C ASP A 141 9.85 -5.58 -1.17
N LYS A 142 9.98 -5.38 0.15
CA LYS A 142 10.94 -4.44 0.72
C LYS A 142 12.37 -4.95 0.59
N ASN A 143 12.60 -6.26 0.57
CA ASN A 143 13.92 -6.81 0.31
C ASN A 143 14.37 -6.48 -1.11
N ALA A 144 13.48 -6.66 -2.09
CA ALA A 144 13.77 -6.29 -3.47
C ALA A 144 14.12 -4.79 -3.58
N GLU A 145 13.42 -3.91 -2.87
CA GLU A 145 13.75 -2.48 -2.82
C GLU A 145 15.14 -2.22 -2.19
N ILE A 146 15.44 -2.83 -1.04
CA ILE A 146 16.74 -2.70 -0.35
C ILE A 146 17.89 -3.14 -1.28
N LYS A 147 17.76 -4.30 -1.93
CA LYS A 147 18.75 -4.81 -2.91
C LYS A 147 18.94 -3.84 -4.07
N SER A 148 17.85 -3.30 -4.61
CA SER A 148 17.90 -2.36 -5.74
C SER A 148 18.65 -1.06 -5.39
N ARG A 149 18.71 -0.71 -4.11
CA ARG A 149 19.46 0.45 -3.58
C ARG A 149 20.89 0.12 -3.16
N GLY A 150 21.34 -1.12 -3.36
CA GLY A 150 22.70 -1.55 -3.01
C GLY A 150 22.93 -1.80 -1.52
N HIS A 151 21.87 -1.93 -0.72
CA HIS A 151 21.97 -2.24 0.70
C HIS A 151 21.89 -3.75 0.95
N GLN A 152 22.53 -4.22 2.03
CA GLN A 152 22.43 -5.62 2.44
C GLN A 152 21.02 -5.95 2.93
N VAL A 153 20.52 -7.10 2.50
CA VAL A 153 19.24 -7.65 2.96
C VAL A 153 19.49 -8.56 4.13
N VAL A 154 18.55 -8.55 5.08
CA VAL A 154 18.52 -9.55 6.15
C VAL A 154 18.17 -10.90 5.52
N GLU A 155 19.14 -11.82 5.52
CA GLU A 155 18.94 -13.18 5.00
C GLU A 155 17.82 -13.89 5.79
N ASP A 156 17.12 -14.80 5.11
CA ASP A 156 16.06 -15.65 5.68
C ASP A 156 14.81 -14.95 6.23
N ARG A 157 14.51 -13.72 5.79
CA ARG A 157 13.23 -13.05 6.10
C ARG A 157 12.62 -12.43 4.86
N TYR A 158 11.34 -12.71 4.60
CA TYR A 158 10.57 -11.96 3.62
C TYR A 158 10.01 -10.68 4.26
N LEU A 159 10.18 -9.55 3.57
CA LEU A 159 9.72 -8.25 4.05
C LEU A 159 8.66 -7.69 3.10
N LEU A 160 7.41 -7.63 3.57
CA LEU A 160 6.31 -7.00 2.87
C LEU A 160 6.07 -5.62 3.48
N ARG A 161 6.15 -4.56 2.67
CA ARG A 161 5.79 -3.21 3.09
C ARG A 161 4.41 -2.85 2.60
N TYR A 162 3.55 -2.38 3.50
CA TYR A 162 2.29 -1.73 3.18
C TYR A 162 2.39 -0.23 3.48
N GLU A 163 1.97 0.60 2.53
CA GLU A 163 1.91 2.06 2.65
C GLU A 163 0.53 2.59 2.28
N LEU A 164 -0.02 3.46 3.13
CA LEU A 164 -1.11 4.37 2.81
C LEU A 164 -0.53 5.75 2.54
N ARG A 165 -0.63 6.19 1.28
CA ARG A 165 -0.11 7.48 0.83
C ARG A 165 -1.24 8.48 0.64
N LEU A 166 -1.23 9.54 1.45
CA LEU A 166 -2.20 10.62 1.42
C LEU A 166 -1.54 11.88 0.87
N ARG A 167 -2.12 12.43 -0.18
CA ARG A 167 -1.65 13.60 -0.94
C ARG A 167 -2.81 14.52 -1.22
N LYS A 168 -2.62 15.83 -1.12
CA LYS A 168 -3.65 16.86 -1.42
C LYS A 168 -4.90 16.74 -0.54
N GLN A 169 -5.41 17.87 -0.06
CA GLN A 169 -6.68 17.93 0.69
C GLN A 169 -6.73 16.91 1.85
N LEU A 170 -5.62 16.75 2.58
CA LEU A 170 -5.47 15.76 3.64
C LEU A 170 -6.60 15.85 4.68
N GLN A 171 -6.99 17.07 5.04
CA GLN A 171 -8.10 17.33 5.95
C GLN A 171 -9.42 16.74 5.43
N LYS A 172 -9.70 16.84 4.12
CA LYS A 172 -10.93 16.26 3.54
C LYS A 172 -10.88 14.74 3.50
N GLN A 173 -9.71 14.17 3.23
CA GLN A 173 -9.54 12.72 3.23
C GLN A 173 -9.70 12.12 4.63
N LEU A 174 -9.36 12.88 5.67
CA LEU A 174 -9.48 12.49 7.07
C LEU A 174 -10.76 13.03 7.75
N ASN A 175 -11.68 13.64 6.98
CA ASN A 175 -12.92 14.25 7.48
C ASN A 175 -12.71 15.26 8.63
N LEU A 176 -11.72 16.14 8.48
CA LEU A 176 -11.39 17.20 9.44
C LEU A 176 -11.82 18.57 8.91
N GLU A 177 -12.27 19.43 9.81
CA GLU A 177 -12.65 20.82 9.51
C GLU A 177 -11.42 21.72 9.31
N SER A 178 -10.33 21.41 10.01
CA SER A 178 -9.09 22.21 10.01
C SER A 178 -7.94 21.48 9.30
N PRO A 179 -6.97 22.23 8.71
CA PRO A 179 -5.76 21.63 8.18
C PRO A 179 -4.97 20.85 9.23
N VAL A 180 -4.36 19.73 8.81
CA VAL A 180 -3.46 18.97 9.67
C VAL A 180 -2.15 19.74 9.87
N THR A 181 -1.72 19.89 11.11
CA THR A 181 -0.42 20.46 11.49
C THR A 181 0.51 19.39 12.06
N ALA A 182 1.82 19.66 12.11
CA ALA A 182 2.81 18.68 12.52
C ALA A 182 2.65 18.29 14.00
N ASP A 183 2.21 19.21 14.86
CA ASP A 183 1.90 18.95 16.27
C ASP A 183 0.70 18.03 16.47
N MET A 184 -0.27 18.03 15.57
CA MET A 184 -1.36 17.05 15.61
C MET A 184 -0.85 15.62 15.46
N LEU A 185 0.29 15.40 14.78
CA LEU A 185 0.88 14.05 14.67
C LEU A 185 1.37 13.50 16.01
N MET A 186 1.50 14.35 17.03
CA MET A 186 1.90 13.99 18.39
C MET A 186 0.68 13.75 19.29
N ASP A 187 -0.52 14.16 18.86
CA ASP A 187 -1.75 13.90 19.57
C ASP A 187 -2.11 12.42 19.44
N GLU A 188 -2.24 11.74 20.58
CA GLU A 188 -2.53 10.30 20.62
C GLU A 188 -3.89 9.98 19.96
N GLY A 189 -4.89 10.83 20.16
CA GLY A 189 -6.21 10.67 19.54
C GLY A 189 -6.16 10.73 18.02
N PHE A 190 -5.44 11.72 17.49
CA PHE A 190 -5.22 11.89 16.07
C PHE A 190 -4.39 10.76 15.48
N PHE A 191 -3.29 10.35 16.14
CA PHE A 191 -2.48 9.23 15.70
C PHE A 191 -3.30 7.93 15.63
N ASN A 192 -4.07 7.63 16.67
CA ASN A 192 -4.97 6.47 16.69
C ASN A 192 -6.03 6.56 15.58
N SER A 193 -6.50 7.75 15.22
CA SER A 193 -7.40 7.94 14.08
C SER A 193 -6.73 7.63 12.74
N LEU A 194 -5.46 8.02 12.56
CA LEU A 194 -4.66 7.69 11.38
C LEU A 194 -4.42 6.18 11.26
N LEU A 195 -4.13 5.52 12.37
CA LEU A 195 -3.93 4.06 12.42
C LEU A 195 -5.23 3.32 12.07
N ARG A 196 -6.37 3.72 12.64
CA ARG A 196 -7.68 3.16 12.26
C ARG A 196 -7.99 3.36 10.78
N PHE A 197 -7.63 4.53 10.23
CA PHE A 197 -7.83 4.79 8.81
C PHE A 197 -6.94 3.89 7.94
N TYR A 198 -5.65 3.73 8.29
CA TYR A 198 -4.73 2.78 7.65
C TYR A 198 -5.27 1.35 7.65
N GLN A 199 -5.75 0.88 8.81
CA GLN A 199 -6.37 -0.44 8.95
C GLN A 199 -7.66 -0.56 8.13
N SER A 200 -8.52 0.47 8.11
CA SER A 200 -9.78 0.44 7.36
C SER A 200 -9.56 0.34 5.85
N GLU A 201 -8.52 0.97 5.31
CA GLU A 201 -8.19 0.89 3.89
C GLU A 201 -7.69 -0.51 3.51
N TYR A 202 -6.94 -1.16 4.41
CA TYR A 202 -6.59 -2.57 4.24
C TYR A 202 -7.82 -3.49 4.29
N LEU A 203 -8.73 -3.28 5.24
CA LEU A 203 -9.96 -4.07 5.38
C LEU A 203 -10.93 -3.89 4.20
N ALA A 204 -10.94 -2.70 3.59
CA ALA A 204 -11.76 -2.41 2.41
C ALA A 204 -11.33 -3.22 1.16
N ILE A 205 -10.10 -3.74 1.13
CA ILE A 205 -9.65 -4.64 0.05
C ILE A 205 -10.36 -5.98 0.20
N LYS A 206 -11.12 -6.37 -0.82
CA LYS A 206 -11.69 -7.72 -0.92
C LYS A 206 -10.56 -8.75 -0.92
N LYS A 207 -10.59 -9.69 0.02
CA LYS A 207 -9.61 -10.77 0.09
C LYS A 207 -10.06 -11.91 -0.80
N GLU A 208 -9.21 -12.31 -1.74
CA GLU A 208 -9.53 -13.39 -2.67
C GLU A 208 -9.29 -14.73 -1.97
N PRO A 209 -10.33 -15.58 -1.84
CA PRO A 209 -10.22 -16.83 -1.10
C PRO A 209 -9.50 -17.92 -1.89
N TYR A 210 -9.34 -17.76 -3.21
CA TYR A 210 -8.79 -18.77 -4.09
C TYR A 210 -7.49 -18.32 -4.73
N TYR A 211 -6.46 -19.15 -4.57
CA TYR A 211 -5.19 -19.00 -5.27
C TYR A 211 -4.73 -20.34 -5.82
N ILE A 212 -4.24 -20.31 -7.06
CA ILE A 212 -3.43 -21.38 -7.64
C ILE A 212 -2.15 -20.71 -8.11
N GLY A 213 -1.05 -21.05 -7.44
CA GLY A 213 0.30 -20.58 -7.76
C GLY A 213 0.82 -21.13 -9.08
N VAL A 214 2.11 -21.44 -9.14
CA VAL A 214 2.67 -22.11 -10.33
C VAL A 214 1.95 -23.45 -10.53
N ILE A 215 1.51 -23.70 -11.76
CA ILE A 215 0.88 -24.97 -12.14
C ILE A 215 1.92 -26.08 -11.92
N ASP A 216 1.75 -26.83 -10.84
CA ASP A 216 2.58 -27.98 -10.53
C ASP A 216 1.97 -29.24 -11.16
N LEU A 217 2.38 -29.53 -12.40
CA LEU A 217 1.92 -30.71 -13.13
C LEU A 217 2.33 -32.02 -12.44
N LYS A 218 3.28 -32.02 -11.50
CA LYS A 218 3.62 -33.22 -10.73
C LYS A 218 2.48 -33.65 -9.81
N LYS A 219 1.50 -32.78 -9.54
CA LYS A 219 0.30 -33.08 -8.77
C LYS A 219 -0.80 -33.77 -9.59
N THR A 220 -0.56 -34.03 -10.88
CA THR A 220 -1.52 -34.72 -11.75
C THR A 220 -0.95 -36.05 -12.24
N GLY A 221 -1.80 -37.08 -12.26
CA GLY A 221 -1.47 -38.43 -12.72
C GLY A 221 -2.32 -38.90 -13.91
N THR A 222 -3.32 -38.11 -14.33
CA THR A 222 -4.18 -38.44 -15.48
C THR A 222 -4.47 -37.20 -16.35
N PRO A 223 -4.81 -37.37 -17.64
CA PRO A 223 -5.22 -36.26 -18.50
C PRO A 223 -6.39 -35.46 -17.92
N THR A 224 -7.37 -36.11 -17.30
CA THR A 224 -8.49 -35.45 -16.63
C THR A 224 -8.02 -34.55 -15.49
N GLN A 225 -7.07 -35.02 -14.67
CA GLN A 225 -6.54 -34.22 -13.57
C GLN A 225 -5.77 -33.00 -14.08
N THR A 226 -5.03 -33.15 -15.18
CA THR A 226 -4.35 -32.02 -15.85
C THR A 226 -5.35 -30.99 -16.39
N CYS A 227 -6.41 -31.44 -17.08
CA CYS A 227 -7.47 -30.55 -17.55
C CYS A 227 -8.18 -29.84 -16.40
N ASP A 228 -8.44 -30.55 -15.31
CA ASP A 228 -9.09 -30.01 -14.13
C ASP A 228 -8.22 -28.93 -13.44
N LEU A 229 -6.91 -29.15 -13.32
CA LEU A 229 -5.97 -28.15 -12.79
C LEU A 229 -5.94 -26.89 -13.66
N LEU A 230 -5.90 -27.04 -14.99
CA LEU A 230 -5.94 -25.92 -15.93
C LEU A 230 -7.25 -25.14 -15.83
N LEU A 231 -8.38 -25.85 -15.79
CA LEU A 231 -9.70 -25.25 -15.63
C LEU A 231 -9.81 -24.50 -14.30
N ALA A 232 -9.34 -25.09 -13.20
CA ALA A 232 -9.31 -24.45 -11.89
C ALA A 232 -8.46 -23.16 -11.93
N LYS A 233 -7.29 -23.18 -12.56
CA LYS A 233 -6.44 -21.98 -12.70
C LYS A 233 -7.15 -20.87 -13.47
N LEU A 234 -7.77 -21.19 -14.62
CA LEU A 234 -8.54 -20.22 -15.40
C LEU A 234 -9.73 -19.66 -14.62
N LEU A 235 -10.41 -20.50 -13.83
CA LEU A 235 -11.49 -20.09 -12.94
C LEU A 235 -10.98 -19.12 -11.86
N VAL A 236 -9.88 -19.43 -11.19
CA VAL A 236 -9.26 -18.54 -10.19
C VAL A 236 -8.88 -17.20 -10.83
N ASP A 237 -8.20 -17.20 -11.97
CA ASP A 237 -7.80 -15.97 -12.66
C ASP A 237 -9.03 -15.14 -13.11
N ARG A 238 -10.14 -15.79 -13.44
CA ARG A 238 -11.41 -15.13 -13.76
C ARG A 238 -12.06 -14.55 -12.51
N LEU A 239 -12.11 -15.30 -11.42
CA LEU A 239 -12.68 -14.89 -10.15
C LEU A 239 -11.91 -13.69 -9.54
N GLN A 240 -10.59 -13.68 -9.66
CA GLN A 240 -9.75 -12.53 -9.26
C GLN A 240 -10.10 -11.24 -10.03
N LYS A 241 -10.59 -11.35 -11.26
CA LYS A 241 -11.01 -10.20 -12.08
C LYS A 241 -12.50 -9.86 -11.90
N SER A 242 -13.32 -10.87 -11.65
CA SER A 242 -14.78 -10.79 -11.58
C SER A 242 -15.26 -11.75 -10.49
N PRO A 243 -15.26 -11.32 -9.22
CA PRO A 243 -15.54 -12.22 -8.10
C PRO A 243 -16.95 -12.82 -8.10
N ASP A 244 -17.93 -12.14 -8.70
CA ASP A 244 -19.31 -12.60 -8.80
C ASP A 244 -19.57 -13.48 -10.04
N PHE A 245 -18.54 -13.74 -10.85
CA PHE A 245 -18.64 -14.48 -12.12
C PHE A 245 -19.38 -15.81 -11.99
N LEU A 246 -19.09 -16.60 -10.95
CA LEU A 246 -19.76 -17.88 -10.74
C LEU A 246 -21.25 -17.71 -10.44
N ASN A 247 -21.60 -16.75 -9.58
CA ASN A 247 -23.00 -16.45 -9.26
C ASN A 247 -23.76 -15.94 -10.50
N GLU A 248 -23.14 -15.08 -11.32
CA GLU A 248 -23.71 -14.63 -12.59
C GLU A 248 -23.90 -15.79 -13.58
N LEU A 249 -22.89 -16.66 -13.70
CA LEU A 249 -22.95 -17.84 -14.56
C LEU A 249 -24.11 -18.75 -14.15
N TYR A 250 -24.22 -19.08 -12.87
CA TYR A 250 -25.29 -19.94 -12.37
C TYR A 250 -26.68 -19.32 -12.58
N THR A 251 -26.79 -18.00 -12.40
CA THR A 251 -28.03 -17.26 -12.64
C THR A 251 -28.44 -17.33 -14.11
N LYS A 252 -27.49 -17.09 -15.03
CA LYS A 252 -27.71 -17.18 -16.48
C LYS A 252 -28.05 -18.60 -16.94
N VAL A 253 -27.33 -19.60 -16.44
CA VAL A 253 -27.58 -21.01 -16.77
C VAL A 253 -29.00 -21.41 -16.35
N LYS A 254 -29.44 -20.98 -15.16
CA LYS A 254 -30.83 -21.19 -14.70
C LYS A 254 -31.85 -20.44 -15.55
N SER A 255 -31.61 -19.17 -15.88
CA SER A 255 -32.57 -18.39 -16.67
C SER A 255 -32.77 -18.96 -18.08
N TYR A 256 -31.71 -19.54 -18.67
CA TYR A 256 -31.78 -20.18 -19.98
C TYR A 256 -32.34 -21.61 -19.94
N SER A 257 -32.66 -22.16 -18.77
CA SER A 257 -33.23 -23.51 -18.63
C SER A 257 -32.41 -24.59 -19.37
N ILE A 258 -31.08 -24.47 -19.37
CA ILE A 258 -30.16 -25.30 -20.16
C ILE A 258 -30.30 -26.80 -19.83
N TYR A 259 -30.62 -27.13 -18.58
CA TYR A 259 -30.81 -28.51 -18.13
C TYR A 259 -32.27 -28.81 -17.81
N LYS A 260 -32.74 -29.98 -18.30
CA LYS A 260 -34.09 -30.50 -18.02
C LYS A 260 -34.30 -30.88 -16.56
N GLN A 261 -33.28 -31.42 -15.90
CA GLN A 261 -33.37 -31.86 -14.50
C GLN A 261 -32.72 -30.83 -13.57
N SER A 262 -33.43 -30.47 -12.49
CA SER A 262 -32.97 -29.49 -11.49
C SER A 262 -31.65 -29.91 -10.82
N VAL A 263 -31.40 -31.22 -10.69
CA VAL A 263 -30.17 -31.77 -10.09
C VAL A 263 -28.90 -31.36 -10.85
N TYR A 264 -28.98 -31.11 -12.16
CA TYR A 264 -27.80 -30.76 -12.96
C TYR A 264 -27.27 -29.36 -12.67
N TYR A 265 -28.13 -28.42 -12.28
CA TYR A 265 -27.68 -27.09 -11.83
C TYR A 265 -26.89 -27.20 -10.52
N LYS A 266 -27.33 -28.07 -9.60
CA LYS A 266 -26.62 -28.36 -8.35
C LYS A 266 -25.27 -29.03 -8.64
N ARG A 267 -25.25 -30.06 -9.50
CA ARG A 267 -24.01 -30.75 -9.90
C ARG A 267 -22.99 -29.83 -10.58
N LEU A 268 -23.44 -28.88 -11.40
CA LEU A 268 -22.54 -27.90 -12.00
C LEU A 268 -21.88 -27.02 -10.94
N LYS A 269 -22.65 -26.59 -9.93
CA LYS A 269 -22.13 -25.81 -8.81
C LYS A 269 -21.09 -26.61 -8.02
N GLU A 270 -21.48 -27.81 -7.59
CA GLU A 270 -20.61 -28.74 -6.85
C GLU A 270 -19.33 -29.05 -7.64
N ARG A 271 -19.40 -29.23 -8.97
CA ARG A 271 -18.21 -29.49 -9.79
C ARG A 271 -17.18 -28.35 -9.73
N PHE A 272 -17.61 -27.10 -9.77
CA PHE A 272 -16.68 -25.96 -9.66
C PHE A 272 -16.17 -25.79 -8.23
N GLU A 273 -17.00 -26.01 -7.22
CA GLU A 273 -16.59 -25.99 -5.81
C GLU A 273 -15.55 -27.09 -5.52
N ASP A 274 -15.76 -28.31 -6.02
CA ASP A 274 -14.81 -29.44 -5.90
C ASP A 274 -13.49 -29.17 -6.62
N LEU A 275 -13.54 -28.59 -7.83
CA LEU A 275 -12.35 -28.21 -8.59
C LEU A 275 -11.50 -27.18 -7.84
N LEU A 276 -12.15 -26.14 -7.33
CA LEU A 276 -11.48 -25.13 -6.52
C LEU A 276 -10.94 -25.74 -5.22
N GLY A 277 -11.72 -26.54 -4.49
CA GLY A 277 -11.26 -27.19 -3.26
C GLY A 277 -10.10 -28.17 -3.46
N LYS A 278 -9.99 -28.79 -4.64
CA LYS A 278 -8.94 -29.76 -4.95
C LYS A 278 -7.62 -29.13 -5.39
N TYR A 279 -7.70 -28.08 -6.21
CA TYR A 279 -6.51 -27.51 -6.86
C TYR A 279 -6.18 -26.10 -6.39
N ALA A 280 -7.19 -25.32 -5.96
CA ALA A 280 -6.94 -24.06 -5.28
C ALA A 280 -6.50 -24.33 -3.85
N PHE A 281 -5.47 -23.62 -3.44
CA PHE A 281 -5.11 -23.60 -2.04
C PHE A 281 -6.14 -22.75 -1.30
N ASN A 282 -6.56 -23.23 -0.13
CA ASN A 282 -7.14 -22.37 0.91
C ASN A 282 -6.04 -21.69 1.76
N GLU A 283 -4.76 -21.85 1.41
CA GLU A 283 -3.63 -21.07 1.95
C GLU A 283 -3.79 -19.54 1.88
N PRO A 284 -4.58 -18.94 0.95
CA PRO A 284 -4.95 -17.53 1.05
C PRO A 284 -5.53 -17.20 2.42
N ASN A 285 -6.23 -18.14 3.06
CA ASN A 285 -6.72 -17.94 4.42
C ASN A 285 -5.56 -17.79 5.42
N ASP A 286 -4.48 -18.56 5.29
CA ASP A 286 -3.35 -18.47 6.23
C ASP A 286 -2.43 -17.27 5.94
N LEU A 287 -2.20 -16.95 4.66
CA LEU A 287 -1.48 -15.72 4.26
C LEU A 287 -2.27 -14.46 4.65
N ILE A 288 -3.59 -14.44 4.41
CA ILE A 288 -4.45 -13.33 4.83
C ILE A 288 -4.58 -13.29 6.35
N LYS A 289 -4.75 -14.41 7.07
CA LYS A 289 -4.73 -14.43 8.53
C LYS A 289 -3.43 -13.88 9.10
N GLU A 290 -2.29 -14.18 8.47
CA GLU A 290 -1.02 -13.61 8.89
C GLU A 290 -1.00 -12.10 8.72
N LEU A 291 -1.42 -11.59 7.56
CA LEU A 291 -1.53 -10.15 7.33
C LEU A 291 -2.53 -9.47 8.27
N ASP A 292 -3.71 -10.07 8.46
CA ASP A 292 -4.75 -9.58 9.36
C ASP A 292 -4.20 -9.49 10.78
N ARG A 293 -3.52 -10.53 11.27
CA ARG A 293 -2.87 -10.52 12.58
C ARG A 293 -1.82 -9.41 12.70
N LYS A 294 -1.04 -9.17 11.65
CA LYS A 294 0.06 -8.20 11.68
C LYS A 294 -0.40 -6.75 11.49
N ILE A 295 -1.43 -6.50 10.68
CA ILE A 295 -1.92 -5.16 10.32
C ILE A 295 -3.01 -4.68 11.29
N LEU A 296 -3.85 -5.60 11.80
CA LEU A 296 -4.99 -5.23 12.65
C LEU A 296 -4.67 -5.26 14.15
N LEU A 297 -3.57 -5.91 14.56
CA LEU A 297 -3.11 -5.94 15.95
C LEU A 297 -1.90 -5.04 16.21
N SER A 298 -1.42 -4.34 15.17
CA SER A 298 -0.37 -3.31 15.28
C SER A 298 -0.91 -1.99 15.76
#